data_AF-A0A1C7LSW5-F1
#
_entry.id   AF-A0A1C7LSW5-F1
#
_cell.length_a   1.000
_cell.length_b   1.000
_cell.length_c   1.000
_cell.angle_alpha   90.00
_cell.angle_beta   90.00
_cell.angle_gamma   90.00
#
_symmetry.space_group_name_H-M   'P 1'
#
loop_
_entity.id
_entity.type
_entity.pdbx_description
1 polymer ?
#
loop_
_entity_poly.entity_id
_entity_poly.type
_entity_poly.pdbx_seq_one_letter_code
_entity_poly.pdbx_strand_id
1 'polypeptide(L)'
;MCHHLPPAPRRRGIMELRLRGVWGMPPLREFFADISIGRLMPTPPIPLRSSHLQPACVFLPQEIGWLDALLLSWGYYDDPKVFVQHFEQDYEQVRGHPAARATWVQGKVAWLAQGDLILDTIENFLAGGGCTAWGIDGVPRIWAGLTQVVFKVQWVMTAAEVRLGAMQAGLPLPLGGA
;
A
#
# COMPACT_ATOMS: atom_id res chain seq x y z
N MET A 1 -3.06 50.34 29.27
CA MET A 1 -2.45 49.16 29.93
C MET A 1 -2.91 47.93 29.16
N CYS A 2 -2.06 47.40 28.29
CA CYS A 2 -2.40 46.29 27.39
C CYS A 2 -1.60 45.06 27.84
N HIS A 3 -2.29 43.98 28.17
CA HIS A 3 -1.67 42.71 28.57
C HIS A 3 -1.22 41.94 27.32
N HIS A 4 0.10 41.82 27.14
CA HIS A 4 0.73 40.92 26.19
C HIS A 4 0.75 39.51 26.78
N LEU A 5 -0.02 38.58 26.20
CA LEU A 5 0.13 37.14 26.44
C LEU A 5 1.21 36.56 25.49
N PRO A 6 2.08 35.65 25.95
CA PRO A 6 3.07 34.99 25.11
C PRO A 6 2.43 33.90 24.22
N PRO A 7 3.01 33.60 23.04
CA PRO A 7 2.53 32.54 22.17
C PRO A 7 2.84 31.14 22.75
N ALA A 8 1.85 30.25 22.65
CA ALA A 8 1.92 28.86 23.07
C ALA A 8 2.90 28.03 22.20
N PRO A 9 3.51 26.97 22.76
CA PRO A 9 4.50 26.15 22.05
C PRO A 9 3.85 25.25 20.99
N ARG A 10 4.58 25.08 19.88
CA ARG A 10 4.30 24.17 18.76
C ARG A 10 4.03 22.74 19.26
N ARG A 11 2.82 22.21 19.03
CA ARG A 11 2.54 20.77 19.11
C ARG A 11 3.08 20.09 17.85
N ARG A 12 4.36 19.76 17.88
CA ARG A 12 4.99 18.77 17.01
C ARG A 12 5.12 17.50 17.86
N GLY A 13 4.61 16.38 17.38
CA GLY A 13 4.80 15.06 17.99
C GLY A 13 3.58 14.51 18.71
N ILE A 14 2.93 13.54 18.07
CA ILE A 14 2.51 12.24 18.61
C ILE A 14 2.04 11.45 17.37
N MET A 15 2.59 10.24 17.18
CA MET A 15 2.50 9.38 16.00
C MET A 15 3.46 9.66 14.83
N GLU A 16 4.71 10.02 15.17
CA GLU A 16 5.84 9.40 14.47
C GLU A 16 5.94 7.93 14.94
N LEU A 17 5.01 7.08 14.49
CA LEU A 17 5.11 5.64 14.67
C LEU A 17 6.23 5.18 13.74
N ARG A 18 7.44 5.19 14.31
CA ARG A 18 8.66 4.62 13.74
C ARG A 18 8.42 3.17 13.31
N LEU A 19 8.06 2.99 12.05
CA LEU A 19 8.59 1.91 11.22
C LEU A 19 9.76 2.40 10.34
N ARG A 20 10.07 3.71 10.38
CA ARG A 20 11.24 4.34 9.74
C ARG A 20 12.59 3.98 10.40
N GLY A 21 12.59 3.36 11.59
CA GLY A 21 13.80 3.11 12.37
C GLY A 21 14.44 1.73 12.22
N VAL A 22 13.77 0.76 11.59
CA VAL A 22 14.25 -0.63 11.55
C VAL A 22 15.07 -0.96 10.30
N TRP A 23 14.95 -0.17 9.21
CA TRP A 23 15.54 -0.54 7.91
C TRP A 23 16.44 0.50 7.23
N GLY A 24 16.69 1.66 7.83
CA GLY A 24 17.72 2.60 7.32
C GLY A 24 17.59 3.02 5.85
N MET A 25 16.39 2.97 5.27
CA MET A 25 16.14 3.31 3.87
C MET A 25 15.66 4.77 3.75
N PRO A 26 16.21 5.57 2.81
CA PRO A 26 15.76 6.94 2.58
C PRO A 26 14.33 6.98 2.00
N PRO A 27 13.61 8.10 2.16
CA PRO A 27 12.25 8.26 1.62
C PRO A 27 12.26 8.20 0.08
N LEU A 28 11.55 7.22 -0.49
CA LEU A 28 11.44 7.00 -1.94
C LEU A 28 10.77 8.13 -2.73
N ARG A 29 10.19 9.14 -2.06
CA ARG A 29 9.69 10.36 -2.71
C ARG A 29 10.79 11.13 -3.45
N GLU A 30 12.07 10.93 -3.11
CA GLU A 30 13.18 11.59 -3.81
C GLU A 30 13.63 10.87 -5.09
N PHE A 31 13.21 9.61 -5.34
CA PHE A 31 13.59 8.87 -6.55
C PHE A 31 12.70 9.13 -7.77
N PHE A 32 11.46 9.60 -7.59
CA PHE A 32 10.47 9.71 -8.68
C PHE A 32 10.01 11.15 -8.97
N ALA A 33 10.78 12.16 -8.56
CA ALA A 33 10.40 13.57 -8.71
C ALA A 33 10.28 14.07 -10.17
N ASP A 34 10.58 13.25 -11.18
CA ASP A 34 10.64 13.66 -12.60
C ASP A 34 9.68 12.92 -13.54
N ILE A 35 8.51 12.47 -13.06
CA ILE A 35 7.44 12.01 -13.97
C ILE A 35 6.33 13.06 -14.02
N SER A 36 6.44 13.97 -14.98
CA SER A 36 5.35 14.86 -15.37
C SER A 36 4.13 14.02 -15.82
N ILE A 37 3.09 13.98 -14.99
CA ILE A 37 1.82 13.31 -15.27
C ILE A 37 1.05 14.16 -16.29
N GLY A 38 1.33 13.94 -17.57
CA GLY A 38 0.53 14.45 -18.68
C GLY A 38 -0.65 13.53 -18.98
N ARG A 39 -1.88 14.06 -18.76
CA ARG A 39 -3.16 13.65 -19.37
C ARG A 39 -3.51 12.16 -19.30
N LEU A 40 -4.27 11.82 -18.25
CA LEU A 40 -4.97 10.54 -18.05
C LEU A 40 -5.77 10.11 -19.29
N MET A 41 -5.38 8.98 -19.88
CA MET A 41 -6.23 8.19 -20.77
C MET A 41 -7.02 7.18 -19.94
N PRO A 42 -8.23 6.77 -20.37
CA PRO A 42 -9.04 5.82 -19.63
C PRO A 42 -8.37 4.45 -19.66
N THR A 43 -8.07 3.93 -18.47
CA THR A 43 -7.55 2.58 -18.24
C THR A 43 -8.54 1.55 -18.80
N PRO A 44 -8.10 0.56 -19.60
CA PRO A 44 -8.97 -0.52 -20.05
C PRO A 44 -9.44 -1.36 -18.85
N PRO A 45 -10.68 -1.87 -18.84
CA PRO A 45 -11.20 -2.69 -17.76
C PRO A 45 -10.42 -4.01 -17.71
N ILE A 46 -9.77 -4.27 -16.57
CA ILE A 46 -9.13 -5.55 -16.27
C ILE A 46 -10.25 -6.59 -16.09
N PRO A 47 -10.18 -7.78 -16.72
CA PRO A 47 -11.19 -8.83 -16.52
C PRO A 47 -11.21 -9.29 -15.07
N LEU A 48 -12.29 -8.99 -14.36
CA LEU A 48 -12.57 -9.54 -13.02
C LEU A 48 -12.88 -11.03 -13.17
N ARG A 49 -11.94 -11.89 -12.79
CA ARG A 49 -12.15 -13.34 -12.76
C ARG A 49 -12.90 -13.72 -11.49
N SER A 50 -14.07 -14.33 -11.66
CA SER A 50 -15.02 -14.68 -10.61
C SER A 50 -14.46 -15.57 -9.50
N SER A 51 -14.72 -15.09 -8.28
CA SER A 51 -14.97 -15.78 -7.00
C SER A 51 -14.67 -17.27 -6.93
N HIS A 52 -13.47 -17.58 -6.42
CA HIS A 52 -13.23 -18.85 -5.73
C HIS A 52 -13.43 -18.62 -4.23
N LEU A 53 -14.32 -19.43 -3.63
CA LEU A 53 -14.60 -19.49 -2.20
C LEU A 53 -13.31 -19.45 -1.38
N GLN A 54 -13.09 -18.34 -0.66
CA GLN A 54 -11.99 -18.18 0.28
C GLN A 54 -12.47 -18.58 1.69
N PRO A 55 -11.67 -19.35 2.46
CA PRO A 55 -11.92 -19.60 3.87
C PRO A 55 -11.99 -18.26 4.61
N ALA A 56 -12.89 -18.17 5.60
CA ALA A 56 -13.13 -16.97 6.39
C ALA A 56 -11.81 -16.33 6.86
N CYS A 57 -11.47 -15.20 6.25
CA CYS A 57 -10.48 -14.28 6.78
C CYS A 57 -11.06 -13.75 8.10
N VAL A 58 -10.54 -14.27 9.22
CA VAL A 58 -10.86 -13.79 10.56
C VAL A 58 -10.15 -12.46 10.76
N PHE A 59 -10.62 -11.39 10.10
CA PHE A 59 -10.73 -10.01 10.61
C PHE A 59 -10.86 -8.96 9.51
N LEU A 60 -11.89 -8.12 9.70
CA LEU A 60 -12.00 -6.71 9.28
C LEU A 60 -12.25 -6.29 7.81
N PRO A 61 -13.02 -7.05 7.02
CA PRO A 61 -13.80 -6.46 5.93
C PRO A 61 -15.05 -5.67 6.37
N GLN A 62 -15.74 -6.15 7.41
CA GLN A 62 -17.12 -5.73 7.66
C GLN A 62 -17.27 -4.47 8.52
N GLU A 63 -16.30 -4.18 9.39
CA GLU A 63 -16.41 -3.09 10.37
C GLU A 63 -15.96 -1.75 9.79
N ILE A 64 -15.18 -1.77 8.71
CA ILE A 64 -14.75 -0.60 7.93
C ILE A 64 -15.00 -0.90 6.45
N GLY A 65 -16.27 -0.96 6.04
CA GLY A 65 -16.66 -1.45 4.70
C GLY A 65 -16.05 -0.67 3.52
N TRP A 66 -15.67 0.60 3.70
CA TRP A 66 -14.95 1.36 2.67
C TRP A 66 -13.52 0.83 2.46
N LEU A 67 -12.86 0.37 3.52
CA LEU A 67 -11.49 -0.14 3.45
C LEU A 67 -11.45 -1.48 2.73
N ASP A 68 -12.41 -2.36 3.01
CA ASP A 68 -12.56 -3.63 2.30
C ASP A 68 -12.71 -3.44 0.79
N ALA A 69 -13.64 -2.57 0.38
CA ALA A 69 -13.85 -2.26 -1.02
C ALA A 69 -12.58 -1.70 -1.70
N LEU A 70 -11.84 -0.84 -1.00
CA LEU A 70 -10.55 -0.32 -1.50
C LEU A 70 -9.51 -1.43 -1.66
N LEU A 71 -9.32 -2.26 -0.65
CA LEU A 71 -8.36 -3.38 -0.67
C LEU A 71 -8.70 -4.39 -1.77
N LEU A 72 -9.97 -4.77 -1.90
CA LEU A 72 -10.44 -5.65 -2.98
C LEU A 72 -10.19 -5.05 -4.36
N SER A 73 -10.49 -3.76 -4.55
CA SER A 73 -10.26 -3.07 -5.83
C SER A 73 -8.78 -2.94 -6.19
N TRP A 74 -7.91 -2.84 -5.18
CA TRP A 74 -6.46 -2.83 -5.35
C TRP A 74 -5.90 -4.23 -5.64
N GLY A 75 -6.67 -5.30 -5.40
CA GLY A 75 -6.20 -6.67 -5.56
C GLY A 75 -5.41 -7.15 -4.35
N TYR A 76 -5.89 -6.86 -3.15
CA TYR A 76 -5.31 -7.35 -1.89
C TYR A 76 -5.15 -8.87 -1.92
N TYR A 77 -3.95 -9.34 -1.58
CA TYR A 77 -3.59 -10.76 -1.58
C TYR A 77 -3.62 -11.31 -0.18
N ASP A 78 -4.32 -12.41 0.05
CA ASP A 78 -4.33 -12.98 1.40
C ASP A 78 -3.02 -13.65 1.80
N ASP A 79 -2.34 -14.25 0.83
CA ASP A 79 -1.06 -14.93 0.98
C ASP A 79 0.07 -14.15 0.26
N PRO A 80 1.06 -13.64 1.03
CA PRO A 80 2.28 -13.02 0.51
C PRO A 80 3.05 -13.86 -0.53
N LYS A 81 3.07 -15.19 -0.37
CA LYS A 81 3.78 -16.09 -1.30
C LYS A 81 3.05 -16.19 -2.64
N VAL A 82 1.71 -16.25 -2.61
CA VAL A 82 0.88 -16.25 -3.83
C VAL A 82 1.03 -14.94 -4.59
N PHE A 83 1.09 -13.80 -3.89
CA PHE A 83 1.38 -12.51 -4.51
C PHE A 83 2.68 -12.53 -5.32
N VAL A 84 3.77 -12.96 -4.68
CA VAL A 84 5.10 -13.01 -5.33
C VAL A 84 5.07 -13.86 -6.58
N GLN A 85 4.48 -15.05 -6.50
CA GLN A 85 4.38 -15.97 -7.64
C GLN A 85 3.61 -15.35 -8.79
N HIS A 86 2.43 -14.76 -8.53
CA HIS A 86 1.63 -14.11 -9.57
C HIS A 86 2.35 -12.89 -10.16
N PHE A 87 3.03 -12.09 -9.33
CA PHE A 87 3.78 -10.93 -9.80
C PHE A 87 4.92 -11.31 -10.75
N GLU A 88 5.68 -12.35 -10.42
CA GLU A 88 6.76 -12.88 -11.26
C GLU A 88 6.20 -13.54 -12.52
N GLN A 89 5.11 -14.29 -12.41
CA GLN A 89 4.44 -14.92 -13.56
C GLN A 89 3.89 -13.89 -14.56
N ASP A 90 3.31 -12.78 -14.08
CA ASP A 90 2.87 -11.68 -14.93
C ASP A 90 4.04 -11.09 -15.73
N TYR A 91 5.20 -10.90 -15.06
CA TYR A 91 6.39 -10.36 -15.70
C TYR A 91 6.94 -11.32 -16.77
N GLU A 92 7.00 -12.61 -16.48
CA GLU A 92 7.48 -13.63 -17.40
C GLU A 92 6.69 -13.67 -18.72
N GLN A 93 5.38 -13.37 -18.69
CA GLN A 93 4.55 -13.28 -19.89
C GLN A 93 4.93 -12.10 -20.80
N VAL A 94 5.44 -11.00 -20.23
CA VAL A 94 5.76 -9.78 -20.97
C VAL A 94 7.26 -9.57 -21.20
N ARG A 95 8.14 -10.34 -20.52
CA ARG A 95 9.60 -10.09 -20.49
C ARG A 95 10.25 -10.03 -21.87
N GLY A 96 9.77 -10.84 -22.81
CA GLY A 96 10.30 -10.95 -24.17
C GLY A 96 9.81 -9.86 -25.13
N HIS A 97 8.85 -9.03 -24.71
CA HIS A 97 8.18 -8.04 -25.54
C HIS A 97 8.42 -6.63 -24.98
N PRO A 98 9.38 -5.85 -25.51
CA PRO A 98 9.80 -4.58 -24.91
C PRO A 98 8.65 -3.58 -24.68
N ALA A 99 7.74 -3.45 -25.64
CA ALA A 99 6.57 -2.57 -25.51
C ALA A 99 5.60 -3.05 -24.42
N ALA A 100 5.28 -4.35 -24.39
CA ALA A 100 4.39 -4.92 -23.37
C ALA A 100 5.00 -4.80 -21.97
N ARG A 101 6.32 -5.00 -21.85
CA ARG A 101 7.06 -4.82 -20.60
C ARG A 101 7.00 -3.37 -20.11
N ALA A 102 7.18 -2.39 -20.98
CA ALA A 102 7.09 -0.98 -20.60
C ALA A 102 5.69 -0.63 -20.07
N THR A 103 4.63 -1.06 -20.77
CA THR A 103 3.24 -0.88 -20.32
C THR A 103 2.98 -1.58 -18.99
N TRP A 104 3.49 -2.79 -18.81
CA TRP A 104 3.34 -3.53 -17.55
C TRP A 104 4.04 -2.82 -16.38
N VAL A 105 5.27 -2.32 -16.58
CA VAL A 105 6.00 -1.54 -15.56
C VAL A 105 5.21 -0.31 -15.16
N GLN A 106 4.72 0.48 -16.12
CA GLN A 106 3.89 1.65 -15.85
C GLN A 106 2.62 1.28 -15.08
N GLY A 107 1.97 0.17 -15.44
CA GLY A 107 0.81 -0.36 -14.73
C GLY A 107 1.12 -0.72 -13.28
N LYS A 108 2.26 -1.39 -13.02
CA LYS A 108 2.68 -1.72 -11.65
C LYS A 108 3.06 -0.49 -10.83
N VAL A 109 3.69 0.53 -11.44
CA VAL A 109 3.96 1.82 -10.77
C VAL A 109 2.65 2.52 -10.39
N ALA A 110 1.68 2.60 -11.30
CA ALA A 110 0.37 3.18 -10.99
C ALA A 110 -0.37 2.40 -9.89
N TRP A 111 -0.27 1.07 -9.92
CA TRP A 111 -0.81 0.19 -8.88
C TRP A 111 -0.15 0.41 -7.52
N LEU A 112 1.18 0.59 -7.46
CA LEU A 112 1.89 0.95 -6.22
C LEU A 112 1.41 2.30 -5.66
N ALA A 113 1.26 3.31 -6.52
CA ALA A 113 0.73 4.61 -6.11
C ALA A 113 -0.69 4.52 -5.52
N GLN A 114 -1.53 3.60 -6.03
CA GLN A 114 -2.84 3.33 -5.43
C GLN A 114 -2.72 2.70 -4.02
N GLY A 115 -1.71 1.87 -3.79
CA GLY A 115 -1.39 1.32 -2.46
C GLY A 115 -1.00 2.41 -1.46
N ASP A 116 -0.17 3.37 -1.88
CA ASP A 116 0.16 4.54 -1.05
C ASP A 116 -1.09 5.34 -0.67
N LEU A 117 -2.00 5.57 -1.62
CA LEU A 117 -3.26 6.27 -1.34
C LEU A 117 -4.14 5.55 -0.31
N ILE A 118 -4.11 4.20 -0.28
CA ILE A 118 -4.82 3.42 0.74
C ILE A 118 -4.20 3.68 2.12
N LEU A 119 -2.87 3.64 2.22
CA LEU A 119 -2.16 3.93 3.47
C LEU A 119 -2.43 5.36 3.96
N ASP A 120 -2.38 6.35 3.07
CA ASP A 120 -2.72 7.74 3.37
C ASP A 120 -4.18 7.88 3.84
N THR A 121 -5.11 7.13 3.23
CA THR A 121 -6.53 7.15 3.63
C THR A 121 -6.71 6.57 5.04
N ILE A 122 -6.00 5.48 5.37
CA ILE A 122 -6.00 4.90 6.72
C ILE A 122 -5.42 5.90 7.73
N GLU A 123 -4.28 6.52 7.43
CA GLU A 123 -3.65 7.52 8.29
C GLU A 123 -4.59 8.70 8.56
N ASN A 124 -5.20 9.25 7.51
CA ASN A 124 -6.16 10.36 7.63
C ASN A 124 -7.39 9.97 8.46
N PHE A 125 -7.90 8.75 8.29
CA PHE A 125 -9.01 8.24 9.09
C PHE A 125 -8.64 8.15 10.58
N LEU A 126 -7.44 7.66 10.90
CA LEU A 126 -6.93 7.59 12.28
C LEU A 126 -6.73 8.99 12.87
N ALA A 127 -6.07 9.89 12.13
CA ALA A 127 -5.81 11.26 12.54
C ALA A 127 -7.10 12.08 12.73
N GLY A 128 -8.13 11.80 11.94
CA GLY A 128 -9.46 12.41 12.04
C GLY A 128 -10.28 11.92 13.24
N GLY A 129 -9.74 11.03 14.09
CA GLY A 129 -10.44 10.49 15.24
C GLY A 129 -11.43 9.38 14.87
N GLY A 130 -11.27 8.70 13.73
CA GLY A 130 -12.12 7.58 13.33
C GLY A 130 -12.23 6.46 14.39
N CYS A 131 -11.24 6.37 15.27
CA CYS A 131 -11.21 5.42 16.38
C CYS A 131 -12.18 5.75 17.53
N THR A 132 -12.66 6.98 17.65
CA THR A 132 -13.48 7.39 18.81
C THR A 132 -14.85 6.72 18.82
N ALA A 133 -15.29 6.19 17.67
CA ALA A 133 -16.57 5.49 17.52
C ALA A 133 -16.51 4.00 17.92
N TRP A 134 -15.33 3.44 18.21
CA TRP A 134 -15.14 1.99 18.33
C TRP A 134 -15.50 1.38 19.69
N GLY A 135 -15.84 2.20 20.70
CA GLY A 135 -16.12 1.70 22.05
C GLY A 135 -14.89 1.08 22.74
N ILE A 136 -14.92 0.95 24.06
CA ILE A 136 -13.74 0.52 24.85
C ILE A 136 -13.28 -0.88 24.45
N ASP A 137 -14.22 -1.80 24.19
CA ASP A 137 -13.91 -3.19 23.86
C ASP A 137 -13.62 -3.39 22.36
N GLY A 138 -14.09 -2.49 21.48
CA GLY A 138 -13.86 -2.57 20.04
C GLY A 138 -12.54 -1.96 19.59
N VAL A 139 -11.98 -1.01 20.35
CA VAL A 139 -10.69 -0.37 20.01
C VAL A 139 -9.56 -1.38 19.85
N PRO A 140 -9.27 -2.29 20.82
CA PRO A 140 -8.16 -3.25 20.66
C PRO A 140 -8.35 -4.18 19.45
N ARG A 141 -9.60 -4.59 19.21
CA ARG A 141 -9.97 -5.48 18.11
C ARG A 141 -9.73 -4.82 16.76
N ILE A 142 -10.32 -3.64 16.56
CA ILE A 142 -10.26 -2.91 15.29
C ILE A 142 -8.83 -2.44 15.02
N TRP A 143 -8.13 -1.99 16.07
CA TRP A 143 -6.72 -1.62 15.97
C TRP A 143 -5.84 -2.78 15.51
N ALA A 144 -6.05 -3.99 16.04
CA ALA A 144 -5.28 -5.17 15.65
C ALA A 144 -5.46 -5.50 14.15
N GLY A 145 -6.71 -5.54 13.67
CA GLY A 145 -6.97 -5.81 12.25
C GLY A 145 -6.47 -4.70 11.33
N LEU A 146 -6.63 -3.42 11.71
CA LEU A 146 -6.10 -2.31 10.92
C LEU A 146 -4.57 -2.36 10.82
N THR A 147 -3.88 -2.68 11.92
CA THR A 147 -2.42 -2.85 11.93
C THR A 147 -1.99 -3.98 11.01
N GLN A 148 -2.73 -5.11 11.03
CA GLN A 148 -2.46 -6.24 10.13
C GLN A 148 -2.64 -5.86 8.66
N VAL A 149 -3.69 -5.12 8.32
CA VAL A 149 -3.92 -4.60 6.96
C VAL A 149 -2.77 -3.70 6.53
N VAL A 150 -2.42 -2.70 7.34
CA VAL A 150 -1.33 -1.75 7.03
C VAL A 150 -0.02 -2.48 6.78
N PHE A 151 0.35 -3.41 7.68
CA PHE A 151 1.56 -4.21 7.54
C PHE A 151 1.57 -5.00 6.23
N LYS A 152 0.43 -5.60 5.87
CA LYS A 152 0.31 -6.43 4.67
C LYS A 152 0.36 -5.60 3.38
N VAL A 153 -0.31 -4.46 3.34
CA VAL A 153 -0.21 -3.50 2.21
C VAL A 153 1.24 -3.07 2.03
N GLN A 154 1.91 -2.64 3.10
CA GLN A 154 3.32 -2.22 3.06
C GLN A 154 4.24 -3.36 2.59
N TRP A 155 4.02 -4.58 3.09
CA TRP A 155 4.80 -5.75 2.69
C TRP A 155 4.65 -6.03 1.18
N VAL A 156 3.41 -6.05 0.68
CA VAL A 156 3.10 -6.31 -0.73
C VAL A 156 3.72 -5.24 -1.63
N MET A 157 3.62 -3.97 -1.25
CA MET A 157 4.24 -2.86 -1.98
C MET A 157 5.76 -2.99 -2.02
N THR A 158 6.40 -3.20 -0.87
CA THR A 158 7.85 -3.38 -0.77
C THR A 158 8.32 -4.56 -1.63
N ALA A 159 7.59 -5.68 -1.58
CA ALA A 159 7.91 -6.87 -2.35
C ALA A 159 7.79 -6.64 -3.87
N ALA A 160 6.80 -5.84 -4.31
CA ALA A 160 6.68 -5.39 -5.69
C ALA A 160 7.82 -4.47 -6.09
N GLU A 161 8.13 -3.44 -5.30
CA GLU A 161 9.18 -2.45 -5.60
C GLU A 161 10.55 -3.11 -5.79
N VAL A 162 10.94 -3.98 -4.86
CA VAL A 162 12.22 -4.71 -4.93
C VAL A 162 12.31 -5.54 -6.21
N ARG A 163 11.23 -6.25 -6.56
CA ARG A 163 11.19 -7.08 -7.77
C ARG A 163 11.18 -6.23 -9.03
N LEU A 164 10.38 -5.18 -9.05
CA LEU A 164 10.27 -4.26 -10.17
C LEU A 164 11.64 -3.60 -10.45
N GLY A 165 12.38 -3.21 -9.41
CA GLY A 165 13.75 -2.72 -9.52
C GLY A 165 14.71 -3.76 -10.08
N ALA A 166 14.69 -5.00 -9.56
CA ALA A 166 15.52 -6.09 -10.06
C ALA A 166 15.24 -6.41 -11.54
N MET A 167 13.96 -6.48 -11.93
CA MET A 167 13.49 -6.76 -13.29
C MET A 167 13.94 -5.67 -14.28
N GLN A 168 13.86 -4.39 -13.88
CA GLN A 168 14.32 -3.28 -14.70
C GLN A 168 15.85 -3.26 -14.87
N ALA A 169 16.58 -3.64 -13.83
CA ALA A 169 18.04 -3.75 -13.85
C ALA A 169 18.55 -5.00 -14.60
N GLY A 170 17.68 -5.92 -15.01
CA GLY A 170 18.07 -7.21 -15.59
C GLY A 170 18.79 -8.13 -14.60
N LEU A 171 18.61 -7.88 -13.29
CA LEU A 171 19.20 -8.68 -12.24
C LEU A 171 18.38 -9.96 -12.03
N PRO A 172 19.04 -11.07 -11.63
CA PRO A 172 18.32 -12.26 -11.20
C PRO A 172 17.38 -11.90 -10.04
N LEU A 173 16.14 -12.39 -10.11
CA LEU A 173 15.14 -12.15 -9.08
C LEU A 173 15.65 -12.67 -7.73
N PRO A 174 15.46 -11.93 -6.63
CA PRO A 174 15.82 -12.41 -5.32
C PRO A 174 15.02 -13.68 -5.01
N LEU A 175 15.72 -14.82 -4.98
CA LEU A 175 15.17 -16.11 -4.58
C LEU A 175 14.55 -15.95 -3.19
N GLY A 176 13.22 -15.99 -3.12
CA GLY A 176 12.50 -15.90 -1.85
C GLY A 176 12.93 -17.02 -0.90
N GLY A 177 13.39 -16.65 0.29
CA GLY A 177 13.63 -17.60 1.37
C GLY A 177 12.35 -18.36 1.70
N ALA A 178 12.45 -19.68 1.72
CA ALA A 178 11.36 -20.64 1.96
C ALA A 178 10.67 -20.44 3.31
#